data_AF-A0A7Y0EUR4-F1
#
_entry.id   AF-A0A7Y0EUR4-F1
#
_cell.length_a   1.000
_cell.length_b   1.000
_cell.length_c   1.000
_cell.angle_alpha   90.00
_cell.angle_beta   90.00
_cell.angle_gamma   90.00
#
_symmetry.space_group_name_H-M   'P 1'
#
loop_
_entity.id
_entity.type
_entity.pdbx_description
1 polymer ?
#
loop_
_entity_poly.entity_id
_entity_poly.type
_entity_poly.pdbx_seq_one_letter_code
_entity_poly.pdbx_strand_id
1 'polypeptide(L)'
;MALILRKEASLQDYVRNIAHVAGRGDLEQWREHSWAFVRMMLTDTEIAVLREYLRGRTTAATAHLLHMSEGTVKTHMGNAYRKMGVHSRAEAIRICVREHLL
;
A
#
# COMPACT_ATOMS: atom_id res chain seq x y z
N MET A 1 -18.41 22.14 -24.01
CA MET A 1 -19.36 21.88 -22.89
C MET A 1 -18.61 22.14 -21.60
N ALA A 2 -19.08 23.05 -20.74
CA ALA A 2 -18.37 23.38 -19.50
C ALA A 2 -18.43 22.21 -18.52
N LEU A 3 -17.27 21.73 -18.07
CA LEU A 3 -17.18 20.64 -17.10
C LEU A 3 -17.25 21.24 -15.70
N ILE A 4 -18.27 20.89 -14.92
CA ILE A 4 -18.42 21.36 -13.53
C ILE A 4 -17.80 20.31 -12.61
N LEU A 5 -16.70 20.68 -11.95
CA LEU A 5 -16.10 19.87 -10.89
C LEU A 5 -16.83 20.16 -9.57
N ARG A 6 -17.57 19.16 -9.06
CA ARG A 6 -18.23 19.26 -7.76
C ARG A 6 -17.19 19.00 -6.66
N LYS A 7 -17.18 19.84 -5.62
CA LYS A 7 -16.21 19.75 -4.52
C LYS A 7 -16.27 18.42 -3.76
N GLU A 8 -17.46 17.81 -3.78
CA GLU A 8 -17.80 16.59 -3.07
C GLU A 8 -17.61 15.34 -3.94
N ALA A 9 -17.17 15.49 -5.19
CA ALA A 9 -16.91 14.36 -6.08
C ALA A 9 -15.73 13.52 -5.58
N SER A 10 -15.73 12.22 -5.89
CA SER A 10 -14.61 11.34 -5.54
C SER A 10 -13.34 11.75 -6.28
N LEU A 11 -12.16 11.43 -5.73
CA LEU A 11 -10.88 11.70 -6.42
C LEU A 11 -10.83 11.03 -7.81
N GLN A 12 -11.47 9.86 -7.93
CA GLN A 12 -11.58 9.15 -9.19
C GLN A 12 -12.45 9.90 -10.21
N ASP A 13 -13.56 10.50 -9.78
CA ASP A 13 -14.38 11.36 -10.64
C ASP A 13 -13.62 12.62 -11.07
N TYR A 14 -12.83 13.20 -10.16
CA TYR A 14 -11.94 14.32 -10.48
C TYR A 14 -10.92 13.96 -11.55
N VAL A 15 -10.18 12.87 -11.36
CA VAL A 15 -9.13 12.45 -12.31
C VAL A 15 -9.73 12.10 -13.66
N ARG A 16 -10.86 11.39 -13.71
CA ARG A 16 -11.55 11.06 -14.96
C ARG A 16 -12.02 12.30 -15.73
N ASN A 17 -12.57 13.27 -15.00
CA ASN A 17 -13.01 14.54 -15.55
C ASN A 17 -11.85 15.36 -16.14
N ILE A 18 -10.73 15.43 -15.42
CA ILE A 18 -9.51 16.09 -15.90
C ILE A 18 -8.94 15.35 -17.11
N ALA A 19 -8.87 14.02 -17.06
CA ALA A 19 -8.37 13.17 -18.15
C ALA A 19 -9.12 13.40 -19.47
N HIS A 20 -10.46 13.45 -19.38
CA HIS A 20 -11.34 13.69 -20.53
C HIS A 20 -11.08 15.06 -21.17
N VAL A 21 -10.96 16.13 -20.36
CA VAL A 21 -10.67 17.48 -20.86
C VAL A 21 -9.24 17.61 -21.39
N ALA A 22 -8.28 16.96 -20.76
CA ALA A 22 -6.87 16.99 -21.17
C ALA A 22 -6.57 16.09 -22.38
N GLY A 23 -7.53 15.29 -22.86
CA GLY A 23 -7.31 14.32 -23.94
C GLY A 23 -6.33 13.19 -23.55
N ARG A 24 -6.23 12.88 -22.26
CA ARG A 24 -5.27 11.94 -21.69
C ARG A 24 -5.95 10.61 -21.37
N GLY A 25 -6.09 9.77 -22.39
CA GLY A 25 -6.74 8.46 -22.28
C GLY A 25 -6.05 7.50 -21.28
N ASP A 26 -4.76 7.71 -21.01
CA ASP A 26 -4.00 6.97 -19.99
C ASP A 26 -4.56 7.16 -18.57
N LEU A 27 -5.13 8.34 -18.29
CA LEU A 27 -5.67 8.69 -16.98
C LEU A 27 -7.13 8.23 -16.79
N GLU A 28 -7.83 7.79 -17.84
CA GLU A 28 -9.19 7.25 -17.70
C GLU A 28 -9.21 5.93 -16.93
N GLN A 29 -8.11 5.17 -16.96
CA GLN A 29 -7.92 3.95 -16.19
C GLN A 29 -7.34 4.21 -14.80
N TRP A 30 -7.02 5.47 -14.47
CA TRP A 30 -6.54 5.82 -13.15
C TRP A 30 -7.59 5.41 -12.12
N ARG A 31 -7.16 4.57 -11.19
CA ARG A 31 -7.92 4.23 -10.01
C ARG A 31 -7.23 4.84 -8.82
N GLU A 32 -8.02 5.29 -7.86
CA GLU A 32 -7.50 5.64 -6.56
C GLU A 32 -6.69 4.44 -6.02
N HIS A 33 -5.49 4.71 -5.50
CA HIS A 33 -4.63 3.68 -4.95
C HIS A 33 -5.37 2.94 -3.84
N SER A 34 -5.93 1.77 -4.16
CA SER A 34 -6.68 0.99 -3.19
C SER A 34 -5.73 0.13 -2.39
N TRP A 35 -5.82 0.23 -1.07
CA TRP A 35 -5.11 -0.66 -0.15
C TRP A 35 -5.49 -2.13 -0.37
N ALA A 36 -6.67 -2.43 -0.92
CA ALA A 36 -7.03 -3.79 -1.33
C ALA A 36 -6.12 -4.32 -2.45
N PHE A 37 -5.74 -3.48 -3.42
CA PHE A 37 -4.81 -3.87 -4.48
C PHE A 37 -3.39 -4.04 -3.93
N VAL A 38 -2.93 -3.12 -3.07
CA VAL A 38 -1.63 -3.26 -2.38
C VAL A 38 -1.58 -4.58 -1.60
N ARG A 39 -2.67 -4.92 -0.90
CA ARG A 39 -2.79 -6.17 -0.15
C ARG A 39 -2.64 -7.42 -1.02
N MET A 40 -3.11 -7.38 -2.27
CA MET A 40 -2.95 -8.47 -3.24
C MET A 40 -1.54 -8.58 -3.81
N MET A 41 -0.77 -7.48 -3.84
CA MET A 41 0.62 -7.47 -4.32
C MET A 41 1.64 -7.96 -3.27
N LEU A 42 1.28 -7.92 -1.99
CA LEU A 42 2.13 -8.44 -0.91
C LEU A 42 2.19 -9.97 -0.98
N THR A 43 3.38 -10.53 -0.84
CA THR A 43 3.54 -11.98 -0.76
C THR A 43 3.13 -12.50 0.62
N ASP A 44 2.82 -13.79 0.71
CA ASP A 44 2.49 -14.44 1.99
C ASP A 44 3.57 -14.24 3.05
N THR A 45 4.85 -14.27 2.64
CA THR A 45 5.97 -14.01 3.54
C THR A 45 6.02 -12.55 4.01
N GLU A 46 5.78 -11.59 3.12
CA GLU A 46 5.73 -10.16 3.50
C GLU A 46 4.58 -9.90 4.48
N ILE A 47 3.42 -10.51 4.23
CA ILE A 47 2.25 -10.47 5.11
C ILE A 47 2.57 -11.08 6.47
N ALA A 48 3.22 -12.24 6.51
CA ALA A 48 3.59 -12.92 7.75
C ALA A 48 4.53 -12.05 8.60
N VAL A 49 5.56 -11.46 7.99
CA VAL A 49 6.48 -10.57 8.70
C VAL A 49 5.76 -9.30 9.20
N LEU A 50 4.93 -8.67 8.37
CA LEU A 50 4.13 -7.50 8.75
C LEU A 50 3.22 -7.79 9.94
N ARG A 51 2.58 -8.97 9.98
CA ARG A 51 1.74 -9.40 11.10
C ARG A 51 2.53 -9.54 12.41
N GLU A 52 3.74 -10.09 12.37
CA GLU A 52 4.59 -10.12 13.57
C GLU A 52 5.03 -8.71 14.01
N TYR A 53 5.25 -7.81 13.05
CA TYR A 53 5.55 -6.41 13.37
C TYR A 53 4.38 -5.67 14.00
N LEU A 54 3.14 -5.93 13.54
CA LEU A 54 1.91 -5.42 14.14
C LEU A 54 1.71 -5.91 15.58
N ARG A 55 2.18 -7.12 15.88
CA ARG A 55 2.22 -7.69 17.24
C ARG A 55 3.35 -7.11 18.12
N GLY A 56 4.11 -6.13 17.61
CA GLY A 56 5.21 -5.49 18.35
C GLY A 56 6.52 -6.28 18.38
N ARG A 57 6.66 -7.36 17.59
CA ARG A 57 7.88 -8.18 17.63
C ARG A 57 9.08 -7.49 17.00
N THR A 58 10.27 -7.75 17.52
CA THR A 58 11.53 -7.30 16.95
C THR A 58 11.88 -8.09 15.69
N THR A 59 12.77 -7.57 14.84
CA THR A 59 13.27 -8.29 13.66
C THR A 59 13.86 -9.65 14.02
N ALA A 60 14.63 -9.73 15.11
CA ALA A 60 15.22 -10.97 15.62
C ALA A 60 14.14 -11.98 16.05
N ALA A 61 13.13 -11.54 16.80
CA ALA A 61 12.04 -12.40 17.23
C ALA A 61 11.20 -12.91 16.04
N THR A 62 10.91 -12.04 15.08
CA THR A 62 10.21 -12.42 13.84
C THR A 62 11.02 -13.40 13.01
N ALA A 63 12.33 -13.18 12.87
CA ALA A 63 13.23 -14.08 12.16
C ALA A 63 13.23 -15.49 12.78
N HIS A 64 13.33 -15.57 14.11
CA HIS A 64 13.25 -16.82 14.84
C HIS A 64 11.90 -17.54 14.63
N LEU A 65 10.77 -16.83 14.75
CA LEU A 65 9.43 -17.41 14.62
C LEU A 65 9.11 -17.90 13.21
N LEU A 66 9.65 -17.23 12.19
CA LEU A 66 9.43 -17.57 10.79
C LEU A 66 10.53 -18.46 10.21
N HIS A 67 11.47 -18.94 11.04
CA HIS A 67 12.61 -19.75 10.61
C HIS A 67 13.44 -19.10 9.49
N MET A 68 13.70 -17.80 9.61
CA MET A 68 14.44 -16.97 8.65
C MET A 68 15.65 -16.32 9.30
N SER A 69 16.61 -15.87 8.49
CA SER A 69 17.64 -14.95 8.98
C SER A 69 17.08 -13.53 9.16
N GLU A 70 17.65 -12.74 10.06
CA GLU A 70 17.28 -11.32 10.18
C GLU A 70 17.46 -10.55 8.87
N GLY A 71 18.49 -10.89 8.08
CA GLY A 71 18.72 -10.33 6.76
C GLY A 71 17.56 -10.62 5.81
N THR A 72 17.08 -11.86 5.79
CA THR A 72 15.92 -12.28 4.99
C THR A 72 14.66 -11.51 5.39
N VAL A 73 14.41 -11.35 6.69
CA VAL A 73 13.28 -10.54 7.20
C VAL A 73 13.39 -9.09 6.72
N LYS A 74 14.56 -8.47 6.83
CA LYS A 74 14.80 -7.11 6.35
C LYS A 74 14.56 -6.98 4.85
N THR A 75 14.99 -7.96 4.06
CA THR A 75 14.75 -8.01 2.60
C THR A 75 13.26 -8.06 2.28
N HIS A 76 12.49 -8.97 2.91
CA HIS A 76 11.04 -9.02 2.72
C HIS A 76 10.37 -7.69 3.09
N MET A 77 10.77 -7.07 4.19
CA MET A 77 10.20 -5.79 4.60
C MET A 77 10.58 -4.63 3.67
N GLY A 78 11.80 -4.61 3.12
CA GLY A 78 12.18 -3.62 2.11
C GLY A 78 11.33 -3.73 0.84
N ASN A 79 11.02 -4.96 0.42
CA ASN A 79 10.13 -5.21 -0.71
C ASN A 79 8.67 -4.83 -0.38
N ALA A 80 8.18 -5.19 0.81
CA ALA A 80 6.86 -4.80 1.28
C ALA A 80 6.69 -3.28 1.32
N TYR A 81 7.68 -2.56 1.88
CA TYR A 81 7.66 -1.10 1.93
C TYR A 81 7.60 -0.46 0.55
N ARG A 82 8.37 -0.98 -0.40
CA ARG A 82 8.32 -0.53 -1.80
C ARG A 82 6.95 -0.74 -2.43
N LYS A 83 6.32 -1.91 -2.20
CA LYS A 83 4.97 -2.22 -2.70
C LYS A 83 3.88 -1.37 -2.06
N MET A 84 4.04 -1.03 -0.78
CA MET A 84 3.13 -0.17 -0.03
C MET A 84 3.37 1.32 -0.25
N GLY A 85 4.47 1.71 -0.90
CA GLY A 85 4.83 3.12 -1.09
C GLY A 85 5.21 3.84 0.21
N VAL A 86 5.79 3.12 1.17
CA VAL A 86 6.21 3.67 2.48
C VAL A 86 7.72 3.60 2.67
N HIS A 87 8.24 4.35 3.63
CA HIS A 87 9.68 4.46 3.88
C HIS A 87 10.11 3.90 5.24
N SER A 88 9.16 3.54 6.11
CA SER A 88 9.48 3.07 7.45
C SER A 88 8.54 1.99 7.95
N ARG A 89 9.02 1.20 8.92
CA ARG A 89 8.20 0.24 9.68
C ARG A 89 6.99 0.93 10.32
N ALA A 90 7.20 2.11 10.90
CA ALA A 90 6.15 2.86 11.56
C ALA A 90 5.06 3.29 10.57
N GLU A 91 5.43 3.77 9.38
CA GLU A 91 4.47 4.06 8.30
C GLU A 91 3.71 2.82 7.86
N ALA A 92 4.40 1.71 7.62
CA ALA A 92 3.76 0.46 7.22
C ALA A 92 2.70 0.01 8.24
N ILE A 93 3.06 0.05 9.54
CA ILE A 93 2.14 -0.30 10.64
C ILE A 93 0.95 0.66 10.68
N ARG A 94 1.17 1.97 10.60
CA ARG A 94 0.09 2.97 10.59
C ARG A 94 -0.91 2.72 9.47
N ILE A 95 -0.42 2.43 8.27
CA ILE A 95 -1.26 2.12 7.11
C ILE A 95 -2.02 0.83 7.33
N CYS A 96 -1.37 -0.22 7.82
CA CYS A 96 -2.05 -1.50 8.07
C CYS A 96 -3.24 -1.33 9.02
N VAL A 97 -3.08 -0.52 10.07
CA VAL A 97 -4.14 -0.24 11.05
C VAL A 97 -5.22 0.68 10.47
N ARG A 98 -4.84 1.81 9.86
CA ARG A 98 -5.79 2.81 9.37
C ARG A 98 -6.69 2.26 8.25
N GLU A 99 -6.09 1.46 7.37
CA GLU A 99 -6.73 0.99 6.13
C GLU A 99 -7.25 -0.43 6.24
N HIS A 100 -7.14 -1.05 7.43
CA HIS A 100 -7.55 -2.43 7.70
C HIS A 100 -6.94 -3.42 6.70
N LEU A 101 -5.65 -3.21 6.39
CA LEU A 101 -4.92 -3.98 5.37
C LEU A 101 -4.68 -5.43 5.80
N LEU A 102 -4.49 -5.67 7.11
CA LEU A 102 -3.99 -6.94 7.67
C LEU A 102 -4.74 -7.41 8.91
#